data_AF-A0A507E8E2-F1
#
_entry.id   AF-A0A507E8E2-F1
#
_cell.length_a   1.000
_cell.length_b   1.000
_cell.length_c   1.000
_cell.angle_alpha   90.00
_cell.angle_beta   90.00
_cell.angle_gamma   90.00
#
_symmetry.space_group_name_H-M   'P 1'
#
loop_
_entity.id
_entity.type
_entity.pdbx_description
1 polymer ?
#
loop_
_entity_poly.entity_id
_entity_poly.type
_entity_poly.pdbx_seq_one_letter_code
_entity_poly.pdbx_strand_id
1 'polypeptide(L)'
;MLFKPLPTRVSLISVTKPRFHLATTVINRPISATSAQKSKDKNTAMNQQDVGTPKRAFEFLGFGEERGTKPRSRGITEIRGPYYSVVGKRYLSDVLETSGQWIDSLKFAGGSFTLLPERTLRELIDLAHSHNVTVSTGGFIERVLVQGSGVQGRREIVDKYLEKCKDVGFDILELSSGFITLPLDDWARLVERCHAFGVKPKPEVGIQFGAGGTTEASVLEAEGTKDVDILISQARRFLDMGITESVKTWRTDVISKIVSELGYEKLMFEASDPEVFTYYIKTYGPDVNLFVDHSQILQLEGVRQGIWGVKDVWGRVTSFK
;
A
#
# COMPACT_ATOMS: atom_id res chain seq x y z
N MET A 1 3.44 68.84 29.66
CA MET A 1 4.74 68.78 28.95
C MET A 1 4.70 67.50 28.11
N LEU A 2 4.21 67.47 26.85
CA LEU A 2 4.70 68.13 25.64
C LEU A 2 6.22 67.94 25.51
N PHE A 3 6.69 67.02 24.65
CA PHE A 3 7.82 67.26 23.76
C PHE A 3 7.80 66.36 22.52
N LYS A 4 8.11 67.03 21.41
CA LYS A 4 8.13 66.64 20.00
C LYS A 4 9.28 65.68 19.62
N PRO A 5 9.21 65.05 18.43
CA PRO A 5 10.27 64.20 17.87
C PRO A 5 11.35 65.01 17.15
N LEU A 6 12.50 64.38 16.83
CA LEU A 6 13.44 64.71 15.73
C LEU A 6 14.56 63.61 15.63
N PRO A 7 15.37 63.54 14.55
CA PRO A 7 15.61 62.33 13.75
C PRO A 7 17.09 61.92 13.70
N THR A 8 17.45 60.84 13.00
CA THR A 8 18.56 60.83 12.01
C THR A 8 18.77 59.47 11.33
N ARG A 9 19.04 59.53 10.02
CA ARG A 9 19.62 58.48 9.18
C ARG A 9 21.01 58.07 9.68
N VAL A 10 21.38 56.80 9.51
CA VAL A 10 22.75 56.39 9.13
C VAL A 10 22.69 55.25 8.09
N SER A 11 23.68 55.28 7.21
CA SER A 11 23.84 54.67 5.89
C SER A 11 24.22 53.19 5.83
N LEU A 12 23.98 52.63 4.64
CA LEU A 12 24.38 51.33 4.09
C LEU A 12 25.87 50.98 4.29
N ILE A 13 26.12 49.68 4.49
CA ILE A 13 27.38 49.01 4.15
C ILE A 13 27.08 47.91 3.13
N SER A 14 27.76 48.00 1.99
CA SER A 14 27.76 47.07 0.87
C SER A 14 28.71 45.91 1.14
N VAL A 15 28.26 44.66 0.96
CA VAL A 15 29.16 43.51 0.74
C VAL A 15 28.58 42.58 -0.35
N THR A 16 29.16 42.75 -1.54
CA THR A 16 29.45 41.80 -2.63
C THR A 16 28.67 40.48 -2.73
N LYS A 17 27.91 40.34 -3.83
CA LYS A 17 27.40 39.07 -4.39
C LYS A 17 28.54 38.22 -4.96
N PRO A 18 28.59 36.90 -4.72
CA PRO A 18 29.45 36.00 -5.49
C PRO A 18 28.88 35.79 -6.90
N ARG A 19 29.74 36.04 -7.91
CA ARG A 19 29.55 35.64 -9.31
C ARG A 19 29.74 34.12 -9.41
N PHE A 20 28.71 33.40 -9.83
CA PHE A 20 28.88 32.07 -10.40
C PHE A 20 28.85 32.19 -11.93
N HIS A 21 29.92 31.72 -12.56
CA HIS A 21 30.07 31.66 -14.02
C HIS A 21 29.09 30.64 -14.61
N LEU A 22 28.29 31.10 -15.56
CA LEU A 22 27.52 30.27 -16.46
C LEU A 22 28.51 29.63 -17.45
N ALA A 23 28.87 28.36 -17.24
CA ALA A 23 29.55 27.57 -18.26
C ALA A 23 28.49 27.05 -19.24
N THR A 24 28.28 27.80 -20.32
CA THR A 24 27.46 27.39 -21.45
C THR A 24 28.25 26.40 -22.30
N THR A 25 28.13 25.10 -22.04
CA THR A 25 28.62 24.08 -22.98
C THR A 25 27.50 23.77 -23.97
N VAL A 26 27.53 24.49 -25.10
CA VAL A 26 26.76 24.17 -26.30
C VAL A 26 27.35 22.90 -26.90
N ILE A 27 26.67 21.77 -26.77
CA ILE A 27 26.98 20.58 -27.55
C ILE A 27 26.12 20.63 -28.82
N ASN A 28 26.73 21.12 -29.90
CA ASN A 28 26.21 20.95 -31.26
C ASN A 28 26.20 19.45 -31.60
N ARG A 29 25.02 18.86 -31.76
CA ARG A 29 24.85 17.60 -32.51
C ARG A 29 24.28 17.93 -33.89
N PRO A 30 24.92 17.47 -34.99
CA PRO A 30 24.41 17.72 -36.33
C PRO A 30 23.12 16.94 -36.59
N ILE A 31 22.16 17.65 -37.17
CA ILE A 31 20.94 17.12 -37.76
C ILE A 31 21.35 16.34 -39.03
N SER A 32 21.13 15.04 -39.03
CA SER A 32 21.15 14.21 -40.26
C SER A 32 19.72 13.90 -40.65
N ALA A 33 19.33 14.41 -41.82
CA ALA A 33 18.04 14.18 -42.43
C ALA A 33 17.93 12.77 -43.05
N THR A 34 16.72 12.22 -42.94
CA THR A 34 16.00 11.34 -43.88
C THR A 34 16.68 10.09 -44.46
N SER A 35 16.11 8.93 -44.10
CA SER A 35 15.75 7.92 -45.10
C SER A 35 14.51 7.15 -44.65
N ALA A 36 13.40 7.36 -45.36
CA ALA A 36 12.23 6.51 -45.32
C ALA A 36 12.56 5.13 -45.89
N GLN A 37 12.22 4.04 -45.20
CA GLN A 37 12.13 2.72 -45.82
C GLN A 37 11.09 1.82 -45.12
N LYS A 38 9.96 1.69 -45.84
CA LYS A 38 9.13 0.50 -46.08
C LYS A 38 8.71 -0.36 -44.89
N SER A 39 7.39 -0.32 -44.66
CA SER A 39 6.61 -1.38 -44.05
C SER A 39 6.93 -2.74 -44.69
N LYS A 40 7.20 -3.73 -43.85
CA LYS A 40 7.05 -5.14 -44.19
C LYS A 40 6.13 -5.75 -43.14
N ASP A 41 4.94 -6.10 -43.60
CA ASP A 41 4.02 -6.98 -42.90
C ASP A 41 4.74 -8.27 -42.51
N LYS A 42 4.80 -8.53 -41.20
CA LYS A 42 5.05 -9.87 -40.67
C LYS A 42 3.93 -10.20 -39.71
N ASN A 43 2.91 -10.82 -40.30
CA ASN A 43 1.94 -11.66 -39.63
C ASN A 43 2.72 -12.68 -38.78
N THR A 44 2.81 -12.43 -37.47
CA THR A 44 3.41 -13.35 -36.51
C THR A 44 2.32 -13.65 -35.51
N ALA A 45 1.87 -14.90 -35.51
CA ALA A 45 0.88 -15.42 -34.58
C ALA A 45 1.28 -15.03 -33.15
N MET A 46 0.40 -14.31 -32.46
CA MET A 46 0.58 -13.96 -31.04
C MET A 46 0.52 -15.25 -30.23
N ASN A 47 1.69 -15.71 -29.81
CA ASN A 47 1.81 -16.70 -28.74
C ASN A 47 1.32 -16.04 -27.45
N GLN A 48 0.25 -16.57 -26.86
CA GLN A 48 -0.27 -16.16 -25.56
C GLN A 48 0.71 -16.61 -24.46
N GLN A 49 1.84 -15.92 -24.29
CA GLN A 49 2.71 -16.15 -23.12
C GLN A 49 3.72 -15.04 -22.83
N ASP A 50 3.56 -13.86 -23.43
CA ASP A 50 4.39 -12.69 -23.11
C ASP A 50 3.45 -11.53 -22.75
N VAL A 51 2.97 -11.49 -21.50
CA VAL A 51 2.20 -10.36 -20.98
C VAL A 51 3.17 -9.21 -20.71
N GLY A 52 3.74 -8.65 -21.78
CA GLY A 52 4.55 -7.44 -21.70
C GLY A 52 3.74 -6.30 -21.11
N THR A 53 4.41 -5.38 -20.39
CA THR A 53 3.78 -4.18 -19.85
C THR A 53 2.97 -3.47 -20.94
N PRO A 54 1.67 -3.18 -20.72
CA PRO A 54 0.83 -2.55 -21.74
C PRO A 54 1.47 -1.25 -22.24
N LYS A 55 1.62 -1.11 -23.56
CA LYS A 55 2.16 0.11 -24.17
C LYS A 55 1.24 1.29 -23.84
N ARG A 56 1.81 2.35 -23.27
CA ARG A 56 1.08 3.57 -22.92
C ARG A 56 1.10 4.54 -24.10
N ALA A 57 0.00 5.26 -24.32
CA ALA A 57 -0.12 6.22 -25.43
C ALA A 57 0.92 7.36 -25.39
N PHE A 58 1.46 7.69 -24.21
CA PHE A 58 2.37 8.81 -23.98
C PHE A 58 3.77 8.37 -23.51
N GLU A 59 4.22 7.16 -23.89
CA GLU A 59 5.53 6.60 -23.50
C GLU A 59 6.72 7.52 -23.86
N PHE A 60 6.60 8.33 -24.91
CA PHE A 60 7.63 9.29 -25.34
C PHE A 60 7.94 10.41 -24.33
N LEU A 61 7.05 10.66 -23.35
CA LEU A 61 7.32 11.62 -22.27
C LEU A 61 8.37 11.09 -21.27
N GLY A 62 8.68 9.80 -21.34
CA GLY A 62 9.48 9.11 -20.34
C GLY A 62 8.71 8.89 -19.04
N PHE A 63 9.24 8.00 -18.20
CA PHE A 63 8.78 7.79 -16.84
C PHE A 63 9.92 8.18 -15.89
N GLY A 64 9.60 8.68 -14.69
CA GLY A 64 10.62 9.00 -13.70
C GLY A 64 11.25 7.73 -13.15
N GLU A 65 10.47 6.92 -12.45
CA GLU A 65 10.91 5.64 -11.85
C GLU A 65 10.18 4.45 -12.47
N GLU A 66 10.91 3.40 -12.84
CA GLU A 66 10.32 2.17 -13.36
C GLU A 66 9.72 1.31 -12.23
N ARG A 67 8.52 0.78 -12.48
CA ARG A 67 7.82 -0.15 -11.59
C ARG A 67 8.14 -1.59 -11.98
N GLY A 68 8.34 -2.46 -10.99
CA GLY A 68 8.43 -3.89 -11.22
C GLY A 68 7.16 -4.45 -11.87
N THR A 69 7.29 -5.56 -12.60
CA THR A 69 6.16 -6.31 -13.15
C THR A 69 5.55 -7.23 -12.11
N LYS A 70 4.31 -7.66 -12.35
CA LYS A 70 3.66 -8.69 -11.51
C LYS A 70 4.23 -10.08 -11.82
N PRO A 71 4.28 -11.00 -10.84
CA PRO A 71 3.99 -10.80 -9.41
C PRO A 71 5.11 -10.02 -8.70
N ARG A 72 4.74 -9.03 -7.88
CA ARG A 72 5.69 -8.16 -7.18
C ARG A 72 6.08 -8.73 -5.81
N SER A 73 7.35 -8.54 -5.44
CA SER A 73 7.87 -8.81 -4.09
C SER A 73 8.12 -7.55 -3.26
N ARG A 74 8.02 -6.37 -3.87
CA ARG A 74 8.13 -5.05 -3.22
C ARG A 74 7.31 -4.02 -4.00
N GLY A 75 7.04 -2.88 -3.39
CA GLY A 75 6.18 -1.85 -3.96
C GLY A 75 4.79 -2.38 -4.24
N ILE A 76 4.34 -3.32 -3.41
CA ILE A 76 3.04 -3.99 -3.52
C ILE A 76 1.94 -2.95 -3.24
N THR A 77 0.90 -2.96 -4.06
CA THR A 77 -0.32 -2.20 -3.82
C THR A 77 -1.46 -3.16 -3.48
N GLU A 78 -1.92 -3.14 -2.24
CA GLU A 78 -3.18 -3.77 -1.85
C GLU A 78 -4.29 -2.71 -1.89
N ILE A 79 -5.45 -3.04 -2.45
CA ILE A 79 -6.60 -2.13 -2.52
C ILE A 79 -7.71 -2.57 -1.59
N ARG A 80 -8.42 -1.59 -1.02
CA ARG A 80 -9.66 -1.83 -0.30
C ARG A 80 -10.74 -2.31 -1.28
N GLY A 81 -11.34 -3.45 -0.99
CA GLY A 81 -12.48 -4.00 -1.70
C GLY A 81 -13.82 -3.56 -1.08
N PRO A 82 -14.88 -4.37 -1.23
CA PRO A 82 -16.20 -4.06 -0.68
C PRO A 82 -16.14 -3.79 0.84
N TYR A 83 -16.58 -2.60 1.28
CA TYR A 83 -16.84 -2.28 2.69
C TYR A 83 -17.63 -0.97 2.82
N TYR A 84 -16.99 0.18 2.59
CA TYR A 84 -17.65 1.50 2.58
C TYR A 84 -18.31 1.78 1.23
N SER A 85 -17.55 1.54 0.16
CA SER A 85 -18.01 1.67 -1.21
C SER A 85 -18.66 0.37 -1.68
N VAL A 86 -19.71 0.50 -2.50
CA VAL A 86 -20.27 -0.64 -3.23
C VAL A 86 -19.30 -1.02 -4.34
N VAL A 87 -18.50 -2.05 -4.10
CA VAL A 87 -17.57 -2.61 -5.10
C VAL A 87 -18.20 -3.86 -5.70
N GLY A 88 -19.04 -3.66 -6.71
CA GLY A 88 -19.64 -4.75 -7.48
C GLY A 88 -18.75 -5.16 -8.66
N LYS A 89 -19.07 -6.30 -9.28
CA LYS A 89 -18.31 -6.89 -10.40
C LYS A 89 -17.96 -5.87 -11.50
N ARG A 90 -18.94 -5.09 -11.96
CA ARG A 90 -18.74 -4.11 -13.04
C ARG A 90 -17.71 -3.05 -12.67
N TYR A 91 -17.88 -2.42 -11.51
CA TYR A 91 -16.95 -1.40 -11.03
C TYR A 91 -15.55 -1.96 -10.80
N LEU A 92 -15.45 -3.16 -10.20
CA LEU A 92 -14.16 -3.81 -10.01
C LEU A 92 -13.50 -4.15 -11.36
N SER A 93 -14.27 -4.54 -12.38
CA SER A 93 -13.79 -4.75 -13.75
C SER A 93 -13.16 -3.46 -14.29
N ASP A 94 -13.86 -2.34 -14.19
CA ASP A 94 -13.37 -1.04 -14.69
C ASP A 94 -12.03 -0.67 -14.01
N VAL A 95 -11.93 -0.87 -12.70
CA VAL A 95 -10.70 -0.63 -11.92
C VAL A 95 -9.56 -1.53 -12.40
N LEU A 96 -9.80 -2.84 -12.53
CA LEU A 96 -8.78 -3.83 -12.86
C LEU A 96 -8.36 -3.79 -14.33
N GLU A 97 -9.27 -3.49 -15.25
CA GLU A 97 -8.97 -3.30 -16.67
C GLU A 97 -8.15 -2.03 -16.90
N THR A 98 -8.45 -0.95 -16.18
CA THR A 98 -7.78 0.35 -16.36
C THR A 98 -6.45 0.42 -15.62
N SER A 99 -6.40 -0.09 -14.38
CA SER A 99 -5.28 0.13 -13.45
C SER A 99 -4.74 -1.15 -12.81
N GLY A 100 -5.29 -2.31 -13.16
CA GLY A 100 -4.93 -3.60 -12.56
C GLY A 100 -3.47 -3.99 -12.71
N GLN A 101 -2.74 -3.44 -13.69
CA GLN A 101 -1.28 -3.64 -13.79
C GLN A 101 -0.52 -3.20 -12.52
N TRP A 102 -1.06 -2.25 -11.74
CA TRP A 102 -0.45 -1.69 -10.54
C TRP A 102 -1.08 -2.16 -9.22
N ILE A 103 -2.10 -3.03 -9.30
CA ILE A 103 -2.84 -3.54 -8.13
C ILE A 103 -2.41 -4.98 -7.89
N ASP A 104 -1.80 -5.31 -6.76
CA ASP A 104 -1.28 -6.65 -6.50
C ASP A 104 -2.23 -7.49 -5.64
N SER A 105 -3.02 -6.85 -4.76
CA SER A 105 -3.98 -7.56 -3.92
C SER A 105 -5.27 -6.76 -3.66
N LEU A 106 -6.36 -7.47 -3.39
CA LEU A 106 -7.69 -6.95 -3.04
C LEU A 106 -8.07 -7.43 -1.63
N LYS A 107 -8.38 -6.52 -0.71
CA LYS A 107 -8.76 -6.83 0.67
C LYS A 107 -10.25 -6.57 0.94
N PHE A 108 -10.98 -7.59 1.37
CA PHE A 108 -12.36 -7.44 1.87
C PHE A 108 -12.32 -6.90 3.31
N ALA A 109 -12.56 -5.61 3.51
CA ALA A 109 -12.45 -5.04 4.85
C ALA A 109 -13.64 -5.39 5.76
N GLY A 110 -13.38 -5.52 7.06
CA GLY A 110 -14.40 -5.65 8.11
C GLY A 110 -15.33 -6.87 8.00
N GLY A 111 -14.89 -7.95 7.34
CA GLY A 111 -15.71 -9.15 7.18
C GLY A 111 -16.86 -9.02 6.19
N SER A 112 -16.85 -7.99 5.33
CA SER A 112 -17.93 -7.71 4.37
C SER A 112 -18.28 -8.91 3.47
N PHE A 113 -17.29 -9.75 3.15
CA PHE A 113 -17.47 -10.97 2.36
C PHE A 113 -18.51 -11.94 2.95
N THR A 114 -18.72 -11.92 4.27
CA THR A 114 -19.72 -12.77 4.95
C THR A 114 -21.17 -12.35 4.67
N LEU A 115 -21.36 -11.11 4.22
CA LEU A 115 -22.68 -10.55 3.91
C LEU A 115 -23.05 -10.75 2.44
N LEU A 116 -22.09 -11.14 1.60
CA LEU A 116 -22.31 -11.33 0.16
C LEU A 116 -22.87 -12.73 -0.12
N PRO A 117 -23.81 -12.87 -1.07
CA PRO A 117 -24.15 -14.18 -1.61
C PRO A 117 -22.90 -14.87 -2.14
N GLU A 118 -22.74 -16.18 -1.90
CA GLU A 118 -21.53 -16.92 -2.26
C GLU A 118 -21.19 -16.78 -3.75
N ARG A 119 -22.20 -16.83 -4.63
CA ARG A 119 -22.01 -16.61 -6.06
C ARG A 119 -21.34 -15.25 -6.34
N THR A 120 -21.82 -14.19 -5.71
CA THR A 120 -21.27 -12.83 -5.89
C THR A 120 -19.85 -12.74 -5.34
N LEU A 121 -19.58 -13.36 -4.18
CA LEU A 121 -18.23 -13.41 -3.61
C LEU A 121 -17.25 -14.09 -4.58
N ARG A 122 -17.59 -15.28 -5.07
CA ARG A 122 -16.77 -16.02 -6.05
C ARG A 122 -16.56 -15.22 -7.33
N GLU A 123 -17.61 -14.60 -7.87
CA GLU A 123 -17.49 -13.74 -9.07
C GLU A 123 -16.51 -12.58 -8.90
N LEU A 124 -16.38 -12.00 -7.70
CA LEU A 124 -15.40 -10.95 -7.41
C LEU A 124 -13.98 -11.49 -7.25
N ILE A 125 -13.83 -12.64 -6.59
CA ILE A 125 -12.55 -13.32 -6.39
C ILE A 125 -11.98 -13.78 -7.74
N ASP A 126 -12.79 -14.45 -8.55
CA ASP A 126 -12.40 -14.93 -9.89
C ASP A 126 -11.96 -13.77 -10.79
N LEU A 127 -12.65 -12.62 -10.69
CA LEU A 127 -12.29 -11.41 -11.43
C LEU A 127 -10.95 -10.83 -10.95
N ALA A 128 -10.67 -10.82 -9.65
CA ALA A 128 -9.36 -10.41 -9.14
C ALA A 128 -8.25 -11.35 -9.66
N HIS A 129 -8.48 -12.66 -9.58
CA HIS A 129 -7.55 -13.68 -10.06
C HIS A 129 -7.27 -13.57 -11.56
N SER A 130 -8.27 -13.27 -12.39
CA SER A 130 -8.06 -13.08 -13.84
C SER A 130 -7.15 -11.90 -14.19
N HIS A 131 -6.91 -10.98 -13.25
CA HIS A 131 -5.98 -9.85 -13.38
C HIS A 131 -4.67 -10.04 -12.58
N ASN A 132 -4.37 -11.27 -12.14
CA ASN A 132 -3.24 -11.59 -11.26
C ASN A 132 -3.26 -10.70 -9.99
N VAL A 133 -4.40 -10.65 -9.32
CA VAL A 133 -4.60 -9.93 -8.05
C VAL A 133 -4.99 -10.95 -6.98
N THR A 134 -4.20 -11.07 -5.91
CA THR A 134 -4.52 -11.98 -4.81
C THR A 134 -5.58 -11.39 -3.90
N VAL A 135 -6.40 -12.23 -3.26
CA VAL A 135 -7.50 -11.77 -2.42
C VAL A 135 -7.27 -12.07 -0.95
N SER A 136 -7.42 -11.05 -0.11
CA SER A 136 -7.34 -11.10 1.35
C SER A 136 -8.71 -10.98 2.00
N THR A 137 -8.93 -11.74 3.06
CA THR A 137 -10.17 -11.69 3.88
C THR A 137 -10.34 -10.41 4.68
N GLY A 138 -9.27 -9.64 4.89
CA GLY A 138 -9.21 -8.59 5.92
C GLY A 138 -9.35 -9.14 7.35
N GLY A 139 -9.14 -8.27 8.34
CA GLY A 139 -9.29 -8.60 9.76
C GLY A 139 -10.70 -9.06 10.13
N PHE A 140 -10.92 -10.38 10.16
CA PHE A 140 -12.18 -11.01 10.58
C PHE A 140 -11.98 -12.22 11.53
N ILE A 141 -10.75 -12.71 11.65
CA ILE A 141 -10.43 -13.87 12.48
C ILE A 141 -10.83 -13.69 13.96
N GLU A 142 -10.82 -12.46 14.45
CA GLU A 142 -11.21 -12.12 15.83
C GLU A 142 -12.67 -12.48 16.10
N ARG A 143 -13.55 -12.18 15.13
CA ARG A 143 -14.97 -12.53 15.20
C ARG A 143 -15.18 -14.04 15.23
N VAL A 144 -14.36 -14.79 14.48
CA VAL A 144 -14.40 -16.26 14.40
C VAL A 144 -13.92 -16.87 15.72
N LEU A 145 -12.82 -16.37 16.28
CA LEU A 145 -12.26 -16.86 17.55
C LEU A 145 -13.23 -16.73 18.71
N VAL A 146 -14.01 -15.64 18.78
CA VAL A 146 -14.98 -15.44 19.88
C VAL A 146 -16.25 -16.29 19.73
N GLN A 147 -16.49 -16.96 18.59
CA GLN A 147 -17.62 -17.90 18.43
C GLN A 147 -17.36 -19.27 19.05
N GLY A 148 -16.08 -19.64 19.21
CA GLY A 148 -15.72 -20.94 19.75
C GLY A 148 -15.80 -21.00 21.28
N SER A 149 -16.52 -21.99 21.80
CA SER A 149 -16.56 -22.30 23.24
C SER A 149 -15.36 -23.14 23.64
N GLY A 150 -14.50 -22.60 24.51
CA GLY A 150 -13.27 -23.26 24.95
C GLY A 150 -12.22 -23.42 23.84
N VAL A 151 -11.07 -24.01 24.18
CA VAL A 151 -9.95 -24.14 23.24
C VAL A 151 -10.32 -25.01 22.02
N GLN A 152 -11.00 -26.12 22.25
CA GLN A 152 -11.38 -27.06 21.18
C GLN A 152 -12.41 -26.44 20.23
N GLY A 153 -13.46 -25.79 20.76
CA GLY A 153 -14.46 -25.13 19.93
C GLY A 153 -13.88 -23.99 19.08
N ARG A 154 -12.89 -23.25 19.61
CA ARG A 154 -12.16 -22.23 18.82
C ARG A 154 -11.37 -22.83 17.66
N ARG A 155 -10.71 -23.96 17.87
CA ARG A 155 -9.98 -24.66 16.80
C ARG A 155 -10.94 -25.13 15.71
N GLU A 156 -12.04 -25.77 16.09
CA GLU A 156 -13.02 -26.30 15.13
C GLU A 156 -13.66 -25.21 14.26
N ILE A 157 -14.01 -24.06 14.84
CA ILE A 157 -14.60 -22.97 14.05
C ILE A 157 -13.57 -22.28 13.16
N VAL A 158 -12.32 -22.16 13.60
CA VAL A 158 -11.22 -21.63 12.79
C VAL A 158 -10.91 -22.57 11.62
N ASP A 159 -10.91 -23.87 11.83
CA ASP A 159 -10.68 -24.86 10.75
C ASP A 159 -11.76 -24.77 9.69
N LYS A 160 -13.04 -24.75 10.10
CA LYS A 160 -14.17 -24.55 9.17
C LYS A 160 -14.07 -23.24 8.41
N TYR A 161 -13.61 -22.17 9.07
CA TYR A 161 -13.40 -20.88 8.44
C TYR A 161 -12.28 -20.92 7.40
N LEU A 162 -11.15 -21.56 7.72
CA LEU A 162 -10.02 -21.75 6.79
C LEU A 162 -10.40 -22.61 5.58
N GLU A 163 -11.11 -23.72 5.81
CA GLU A 163 -11.68 -24.56 4.74
C GLU A 163 -12.57 -23.74 3.82
N LYS A 164 -13.48 -22.93 4.39
CA LYS A 164 -14.37 -22.12 3.57
C LYS A 164 -13.62 -21.01 2.83
N CYS A 165 -12.63 -20.37 3.46
CA CYS A 165 -11.79 -19.37 2.80
C CYS A 165 -11.08 -19.97 1.58
N LYS A 166 -10.52 -21.18 1.73
CA LYS A 166 -9.87 -21.88 0.63
C LYS A 166 -10.85 -22.29 -0.47
N ASP A 167 -12.01 -22.81 -0.10
CA ASP A 167 -13.08 -23.22 -1.02
C ASP A 167 -13.57 -22.06 -1.90
N VAL A 168 -13.80 -20.88 -1.32
CA VAL A 168 -14.28 -19.71 -2.09
C VAL A 168 -13.18 -19.00 -2.87
N GLY A 169 -11.91 -19.33 -2.62
CA GLY A 169 -10.76 -18.83 -3.39
C GLY A 169 -9.97 -17.69 -2.74
N PHE A 170 -10.07 -17.47 -1.43
CA PHE A 170 -9.16 -16.53 -0.76
C PHE A 170 -7.71 -17.06 -0.78
N ASP A 171 -6.77 -16.17 -1.09
CA ASP A 171 -5.34 -16.47 -1.10
C ASP A 171 -4.68 -16.16 0.25
N ILE A 172 -5.17 -15.10 0.89
CA ILE A 172 -4.57 -14.51 2.08
C ILE A 172 -5.61 -14.46 3.21
N LEU A 173 -5.21 -14.94 4.40
CA LEU A 173 -5.94 -14.74 5.63
C LEU A 173 -5.24 -13.67 6.45
N GLU A 174 -5.91 -12.53 6.66
CA GLU A 174 -5.42 -11.49 7.55
C GLU A 174 -5.67 -11.90 9.01
N LEU A 175 -4.60 -11.95 9.79
CA LEU A 175 -4.65 -12.29 11.22
C LEU A 175 -4.60 -11.00 12.02
N SER A 176 -5.71 -10.59 12.61
CA SER A 176 -5.81 -9.35 13.39
C SER A 176 -6.03 -9.62 14.89
N SER A 177 -5.66 -8.66 15.73
CA SER A 177 -5.96 -8.62 17.18
C SER A 177 -6.26 -7.19 17.64
N GLY A 178 -7.03 -6.46 16.83
CA GLY A 178 -7.41 -5.08 17.11
C GLY A 178 -8.42 -4.99 18.27
N PHE A 179 -9.33 -5.95 18.35
CA PHE A 179 -10.47 -6.01 19.26
C PHE A 179 -10.35 -7.09 20.35
N ILE A 180 -9.47 -8.07 20.17
CA ILE A 180 -9.19 -9.12 21.17
C ILE A 180 -7.72 -9.14 21.57
N THR A 181 -7.43 -9.64 22.77
CA THR A 181 -6.07 -9.99 23.17
C THR A 181 -5.80 -11.46 22.84
N LEU A 182 -4.72 -11.71 22.10
CA LEU A 182 -4.28 -13.06 21.74
C LEU A 182 -2.78 -13.21 22.06
N PRO A 183 -2.37 -14.23 22.85
CA PRO A 183 -0.96 -14.49 23.13
C PRO A 183 -0.14 -14.76 21.85
N LEU A 184 1.16 -14.43 21.87
CA LEU A 184 2.07 -14.64 20.73
C LEU A 184 2.14 -16.09 20.28
N ASP A 185 2.10 -17.04 21.21
CA ASP A 185 2.12 -18.47 20.89
C ASP A 185 0.85 -18.90 20.17
N ASP A 186 -0.31 -18.32 20.50
CA ASP A 186 -1.56 -18.61 19.82
C ASP A 186 -1.60 -17.97 18.43
N TRP A 187 -1.00 -16.79 18.26
CA TRP A 187 -0.75 -16.22 16.93
C TRP A 187 0.11 -17.15 16.06
N ALA A 188 1.21 -17.67 16.59
CA ALA A 188 2.06 -18.61 15.86
C ALA A 188 1.32 -19.89 15.47
N ARG A 189 0.47 -20.42 16.35
CA ARG A 189 -0.40 -21.56 16.03
C ARG A 189 -1.41 -21.23 14.93
N LEU A 190 -1.97 -20.02 14.89
CA LEU A 190 -2.86 -19.60 13.80
C LEU A 190 -2.11 -19.50 12.47
N VAL A 191 -0.89 -18.95 12.48
CA VAL A 191 -0.02 -18.89 11.29
C VAL A 191 0.26 -20.30 10.76
N GLU A 192 0.67 -21.22 11.63
CA GLU A 192 0.88 -22.63 11.28
C GLU A 192 -0.39 -23.28 10.72
N ARG A 193 -1.56 -22.97 11.32
CA ARG A 193 -2.84 -23.49 10.85
C ARG A 193 -3.19 -22.96 9.45
N CYS A 194 -2.98 -21.67 9.17
CA CYS A 194 -3.20 -21.10 7.84
C CYS A 194 -2.38 -21.85 6.77
N HIS A 195 -1.10 -22.09 7.05
CA HIS A 195 -0.22 -22.86 6.18
C HIS A 195 -0.74 -24.29 5.96
N ALA A 196 -1.21 -24.96 7.01
CA ALA A 196 -1.76 -26.31 6.90
C ALA A 196 -3.01 -26.39 6.00
N PHE A 197 -3.79 -25.32 5.87
CA PHE A 197 -4.94 -25.23 4.97
C PHE A 197 -4.62 -24.60 3.60
N GLY A 198 -3.35 -24.25 3.34
CA GLY A 198 -2.92 -23.70 2.06
C GLY A 198 -3.44 -22.28 1.80
N VAL A 199 -3.58 -21.47 2.86
CA VAL A 199 -3.90 -20.03 2.81
C VAL A 199 -2.71 -19.25 3.37
N LYS A 200 -2.30 -18.15 2.72
CA LYS A 200 -1.17 -17.33 3.19
C LYS A 200 -1.59 -16.53 4.43
N PRO A 201 -0.98 -16.70 5.60
CA PRO A 201 -1.24 -15.81 6.73
C PRO A 201 -0.63 -14.42 6.45
N LYS A 202 -1.35 -13.37 6.82
CA LYS A 202 -0.88 -11.98 6.83
C LYS A 202 -1.18 -11.36 8.20
N PRO A 203 -0.24 -11.47 9.15
CA PRO A 203 -0.30 -10.82 10.45
C PRO A 203 -0.52 -9.30 10.37
N GLU A 204 -1.46 -8.76 11.16
CA GLU A 204 -1.72 -7.32 11.27
C GLU A 204 -1.46 -6.82 12.68
N VAL A 205 -0.64 -5.78 12.80
CA VAL A 205 -0.34 -5.12 14.06
C VAL A 205 -0.81 -3.66 14.00
N GLY A 206 -1.83 -3.38 14.80
CA GLY A 206 -2.30 -2.02 15.05
C GLY A 206 -1.54 -1.38 16.22
N ILE A 207 -1.11 -0.13 16.06
CA ILE A 207 -0.44 0.63 17.14
C ILE A 207 -1.43 1.04 18.24
N GLN A 208 -2.69 1.26 17.85
CA GLN A 208 -3.76 1.68 18.72
C GLN A 208 -4.67 0.50 19.05
N PHE A 209 -4.98 0.27 20.34
CA PHE A 209 -5.95 -0.76 20.73
C PHE A 209 -7.35 -0.37 20.27
N GLY A 210 -8.13 -1.33 19.75
CA GLY A 210 -9.45 -1.07 19.18
C GLY A 210 -9.45 -0.44 17.77
N ALA A 211 -8.27 -0.19 17.17
CA ALA A 211 -8.19 0.35 15.82
C ALA A 211 -8.79 -0.62 14.80
N GLY A 212 -9.82 -0.15 14.11
CA GLY A 212 -10.60 -0.90 13.13
C GLY A 212 -12.03 -0.36 13.04
N GLY A 213 -12.71 -0.66 11.93
CA GLY A 213 -14.16 -0.44 11.80
C GLY A 213 -14.68 0.98 12.01
N THR A 214 -13.99 2.02 11.50
CA THR A 214 -14.35 3.46 11.63
C THR A 214 -14.39 4.01 13.06
N THR A 215 -13.80 3.33 14.04
CA THR A 215 -13.76 3.87 15.41
C THR A 215 -12.97 5.19 15.42
N GLU A 216 -13.63 6.27 15.84
CA GLU A 216 -13.05 7.61 15.87
C GLU A 216 -11.78 7.66 16.73
N ALA A 217 -10.77 8.39 16.26
CA ALA A 217 -9.48 8.48 16.96
C ALA A 217 -9.61 9.00 18.41
N SER A 218 -10.61 9.84 18.69
CA SER A 218 -10.89 10.33 20.04
C SER A 218 -11.39 9.24 21.00
N VAL A 219 -12.11 8.24 20.49
CA VAL A 219 -12.56 7.09 21.29
C VAL A 219 -11.38 6.19 21.57
N LEU A 220 -10.53 5.97 20.57
CA LEU A 220 -9.34 5.12 20.71
C LEU A 220 -8.29 5.71 21.65
N GLU A 221 -8.11 7.04 21.66
CA GLU A 221 -7.18 7.74 22.57
C GLU A 221 -7.43 7.38 24.05
N ALA A 222 -8.68 7.10 24.44
CA ALA A 222 -9.04 6.69 25.80
C ALA A 222 -8.66 5.23 26.13
N GLU A 223 -8.62 4.35 25.13
CA GLU A 223 -8.21 2.94 25.26
C GLU A 223 -6.67 2.78 25.33
N GLY A 224 -5.93 3.77 24.81
CA GLY A 224 -4.47 3.81 24.85
C GLY A 224 -3.78 3.08 23.70
N THR A 225 -2.47 3.29 23.58
CA THR A 225 -1.61 2.64 22.58
C THR A 225 -1.03 1.34 23.11
N LYS A 226 -0.82 0.35 22.23
CA LYS A 226 -0.06 -0.86 22.58
C LYS A 226 1.40 -0.49 22.87
N ASP A 227 2.04 -1.25 23.76
CA ASP A 227 3.47 -1.09 24.04
C ASP A 227 4.30 -1.37 22.78
N VAL A 228 5.17 -0.43 22.41
CA VAL A 228 6.01 -0.50 21.21
C VAL A 228 6.90 -1.74 21.22
N ASP A 229 7.39 -2.17 22.38
CA ASP A 229 8.24 -3.37 22.47
C ASP A 229 7.41 -4.65 22.28
N ILE A 230 6.14 -4.66 22.66
CA ILE A 230 5.21 -5.75 22.33
C ILE A 230 4.98 -5.78 20.81
N LEU A 231 4.74 -4.62 20.19
CA LEU A 231 4.56 -4.52 18.72
C LEU A 231 5.80 -5.04 18.00
N ILE A 232 7.00 -4.67 18.43
CA ILE A 232 8.26 -5.16 17.84
C ILE A 232 8.45 -6.65 18.08
N SER A 233 8.06 -7.17 19.24
CA SER A 233 8.12 -8.61 19.52
C SER A 233 7.19 -9.41 18.60
N GLN A 234 5.99 -8.90 18.33
CA GLN A 234 5.07 -9.43 17.33
C GLN A 234 5.71 -9.36 15.94
N ALA A 235 6.26 -8.20 15.61
CA ALA A 235 6.91 -7.91 14.35
C ALA A 235 8.10 -8.84 14.05
N ARG A 236 8.94 -9.11 15.05
CA ARG A 236 10.07 -10.04 14.91
C ARG A 236 9.61 -11.50 14.78
N ARG A 237 8.48 -11.86 15.39
CA ARG A 237 7.97 -13.23 15.37
C ARG A 237 7.29 -13.57 14.04
N PHE A 238 6.67 -12.57 13.41
CA PHE A 238 5.85 -12.73 12.22
C PHE A 238 6.44 -11.89 11.08
N LEU A 239 6.93 -12.55 10.03
CA LEU A 239 7.34 -11.87 8.80
C LEU A 239 6.09 -11.53 7.96
N ASP A 240 6.17 -10.52 7.09
CA ASP A 240 5.07 -10.04 6.22
C ASP A 240 3.85 -9.50 6.97
N MET A 241 3.92 -8.24 7.42
CA MET A 241 2.92 -7.67 8.33
C MET A 241 2.19 -6.43 7.82
N GLY A 242 0.90 -6.32 8.15
CA GLY A 242 0.12 -5.08 8.05
C GLY A 242 0.34 -4.15 9.25
N ILE A 243 0.48 -2.84 9.02
CA ILE A 243 0.55 -1.80 10.05
C ILE A 243 -0.62 -0.84 9.89
N THR A 244 -1.40 -0.70 10.96
CA THR A 244 -2.59 0.17 11.00
C THR A 244 -2.43 1.23 12.09
N GLU A 245 -2.59 2.50 11.68
CA GLU A 245 -2.63 3.65 12.57
C GLU A 245 -3.98 4.38 12.43
N SER A 246 -4.72 4.52 13.53
CA SER A 246 -5.92 5.35 13.61
C SER A 246 -5.69 6.47 14.63
N VAL A 247 -4.77 7.39 14.30
CA VAL A 247 -4.27 8.43 15.22
C VAL A 247 -4.33 9.83 14.58
N LYS A 248 -4.53 10.87 15.40
CA LYS A 248 -4.49 12.27 14.94
C LYS A 248 -3.07 12.77 14.64
N THR A 249 -2.09 12.26 15.38
CA THR A 249 -0.67 12.57 15.20
C THR A 249 0.06 11.28 14.87
N TRP A 250 0.66 11.20 13.69
CA TRP A 250 1.33 9.99 13.21
C TRP A 250 2.50 9.61 14.11
N ARG A 251 2.57 8.34 14.50
CA ARG A 251 3.63 7.79 15.36
C ARG A 251 4.80 7.33 14.52
N THR A 252 5.34 8.28 13.75
CA THR A 252 6.48 8.07 12.83
C THR A 252 7.71 7.52 13.54
N ASP A 253 7.86 7.76 14.84
CA ASP A 253 8.89 7.18 15.72
C ASP A 253 8.73 5.65 15.85
N VAL A 254 7.49 5.18 16.04
CA VAL A 254 7.17 3.75 16.17
C VAL A 254 7.35 3.05 14.83
N ILE A 255 6.82 3.63 13.75
CA ILE A 255 7.00 3.13 12.38
C ILE A 255 8.49 2.99 12.07
N SER A 256 9.29 4.03 12.34
CA SER A 256 10.73 4.03 12.08
C SER A 256 11.45 2.93 12.86
N LYS A 257 11.07 2.71 14.12
CA LYS A 257 11.63 1.62 14.95
C LYS A 257 11.28 0.25 14.36
N ILE A 258 10.03 0.01 13.96
CA ILE A 258 9.62 -1.26 13.34
C ILE A 258 10.35 -1.50 12.01
N VAL A 259 10.44 -0.47 11.16
CA VAL A 259 11.17 -0.55 9.88
C VAL A 259 12.66 -0.85 10.11
N SER A 260 13.28 -0.23 11.11
CA SER A 260 14.70 -0.49 11.43
C SER A 260 14.98 -1.94 11.84
N GLU A 261 13.98 -2.64 12.38
CA GLU A 261 14.09 -4.02 12.85
C GLU A 261 13.80 -5.04 11.75
N LEU A 262 12.85 -4.75 10.85
CA LEU A 262 12.34 -5.74 9.89
C LEU A 262 12.71 -5.50 8.43
N GLY A 263 12.95 -4.23 8.08
CA GLY A 263 12.93 -3.75 6.69
C GLY A 263 11.52 -3.39 6.22
N TYR A 264 11.39 -2.30 5.46
CA TYR A 264 10.09 -1.84 4.95
C TYR A 264 9.52 -2.77 3.88
N GLU A 265 10.37 -3.55 3.22
CA GLU A 265 9.99 -4.47 2.14
C GLU A 265 9.12 -5.64 2.63
N LYS A 266 9.17 -5.96 3.93
CA LYS A 266 8.35 -6.99 4.59
C LYS A 266 7.12 -6.42 5.28
N LEU A 267 6.90 -5.12 5.16
CA LEU A 267 5.80 -4.42 5.82
C LEU A 267 4.83 -3.90 4.78
N MET A 268 3.54 -3.93 5.12
CA MET A 268 2.43 -3.35 4.38
C MET A 268 1.83 -2.25 5.25
N PHE A 269 1.89 -1.00 4.80
CA PHE A 269 1.37 0.13 5.58
C PHE A 269 -0.03 0.51 5.11
N GLU A 270 -0.99 0.60 6.03
CA GLU A 270 -2.29 1.20 5.72
C GLU A 270 -2.12 2.70 5.43
N ALA A 271 -2.49 3.11 4.22
CA ALA A 271 -2.25 4.44 3.68
C ALA A 271 -3.38 4.88 2.74
N SER A 272 -4.64 4.71 3.18
CA SER A 272 -5.83 5.08 2.41
C SER A 272 -6.03 6.60 2.22
N ASP A 273 -5.19 7.43 2.82
CA ASP A 273 -5.17 8.88 2.63
C ASP A 273 -3.97 9.28 1.75
N PRO A 274 -4.14 10.15 0.73
CA PRO A 274 -3.05 10.62 -0.10
C PRO A 274 -1.86 11.23 0.62
N GLU A 275 -2.08 11.93 1.72
CA GLU A 275 -1.00 12.49 2.53
C GLU A 275 -0.17 11.37 3.17
N VAL A 276 -0.82 10.29 3.60
CA VAL A 276 -0.19 9.14 4.24
C VAL A 276 0.66 8.34 3.25
N PHE A 277 0.13 7.94 2.09
CA PHE A 277 0.95 7.20 1.12
C PHE A 277 2.10 8.06 0.57
N THR A 278 1.90 9.37 0.45
CA THR A 278 2.94 10.31 0.03
C THR A 278 4.07 10.37 1.06
N TYR A 279 3.73 10.38 2.36
CA TYR A 279 4.72 10.33 3.43
C TYR A 279 5.55 9.05 3.36
N TYR A 280 4.93 7.88 3.21
CA TYR A 280 5.66 6.62 3.11
C TYR A 280 6.58 6.56 1.89
N ILE A 281 6.12 7.02 0.73
CA ILE A 281 6.95 7.05 -0.49
C ILE A 281 8.12 8.02 -0.33
N LYS A 282 7.89 9.19 0.28
CA LYS A 282 8.95 10.16 0.57
C LYS A 282 10.00 9.60 1.54
N THR A 283 9.57 8.77 2.48
CA THR A 283 10.42 8.28 3.58
C THR A 283 11.20 7.01 3.20
N TYR A 284 10.55 6.06 2.52
CA TYR A 284 11.12 4.73 2.23
C TYR A 284 11.30 4.46 0.73
N GLY A 285 10.93 5.42 -0.12
CA GLY A 285 11.08 5.32 -1.57
C GLY A 285 9.85 4.73 -2.28
N PRO A 286 9.89 4.66 -3.62
CA PRO A 286 8.74 4.31 -4.46
C PRO A 286 8.35 2.83 -4.39
N ASP A 287 9.11 1.99 -3.68
CA ASP A 287 8.89 0.55 -3.52
C ASP A 287 8.35 0.15 -2.15
N VAL A 288 7.89 1.09 -1.33
CA VAL A 288 7.19 0.76 -0.08
C VAL A 288 5.85 0.06 -0.37
N ASN A 289 5.48 -1.00 0.37
CA ASN A 289 4.20 -1.68 0.16
C ASN A 289 3.07 -0.93 0.87
N LEU A 290 1.96 -0.68 0.18
CA LEU A 290 0.88 0.17 0.68
C LEU A 290 -0.49 -0.48 0.47
N PHE A 291 -1.33 -0.37 1.50
CA PHE A 291 -2.76 -0.63 1.43
C PHE A 291 -3.52 0.69 1.24
N VAL A 292 -4.16 0.87 0.09
CA VAL A 292 -4.80 2.14 -0.30
C VAL A 292 -6.27 1.94 -0.67
N ASP A 293 -7.00 3.04 -0.87
CA ASP A 293 -8.34 2.96 -1.43
C ASP A 293 -8.31 2.63 -2.93
N HIS A 294 -9.29 1.85 -3.40
CA HIS A 294 -9.41 1.45 -4.80
C HIS A 294 -9.52 2.63 -5.77
N SER A 295 -9.94 3.82 -5.30
CA SER A 295 -10.08 5.03 -6.11
C SER A 295 -8.76 5.80 -6.32
N GLN A 296 -7.68 5.46 -5.62
CA GLN A 296 -6.47 6.28 -5.55
C GLN A 296 -5.29 5.77 -6.38
N ILE A 297 -5.47 4.71 -7.18
CA ILE A 297 -4.38 3.98 -7.84
C ILE A 297 -3.55 4.85 -8.78
N LEU A 298 -4.20 5.65 -9.63
CA LEU A 298 -3.47 6.52 -10.55
C LEU A 298 -2.73 7.65 -9.82
N GLN A 299 -3.28 8.16 -8.71
CA GLN A 299 -2.60 9.15 -7.89
C GLN A 299 -1.36 8.56 -7.22
N LEU A 300 -1.50 7.38 -6.62
CA LEU A 300 -0.40 6.63 -6.01
C LEU A 300 0.72 6.40 -7.03
N GLU A 301 0.39 5.91 -8.22
CA GLU A 301 1.37 5.60 -9.25
C GLU A 301 1.99 6.87 -9.87
N GLY A 302 1.26 7.98 -9.91
CA GLY A 302 1.82 9.30 -10.22
C GLY A 302 2.96 9.66 -9.26
N VAL A 303 2.75 9.44 -7.96
CA VAL A 303 3.76 9.71 -6.92
C VAL A 303 4.93 8.72 -7.00
N ARG A 304 4.65 7.40 -7.11
CA ARG A 304 5.71 6.38 -7.18
C ARG A 304 6.62 6.56 -8.40
N GLN A 305 6.06 6.90 -9.55
CA GLN A 305 6.80 7.05 -10.81
C GLN A 305 7.36 8.47 -11.01
N GLY A 306 7.16 9.38 -10.04
CA GLY A 306 7.63 10.77 -10.13
C GLY A 306 6.96 11.59 -11.24
N ILE A 307 5.83 11.13 -11.77
CA ILE A 307 5.08 11.77 -12.89
C ILE A 307 4.27 12.96 -12.36
N TRP A 308 3.69 12.81 -11.18
CA TRP A 308 2.86 13.83 -10.54
C TRP A 308 2.93 13.70 -9.02
N GLY A 309 2.62 14.77 -8.30
CA GLY A 309 2.56 14.74 -6.84
C GLY A 309 2.56 16.14 -6.25
N VAL A 310 2.59 16.21 -4.92
CA VAL A 310 2.75 17.49 -4.21
C VAL A 310 4.18 17.99 -4.30
N LYS A 311 4.40 19.26 -3.95
CA LYS A 311 5.71 19.96 -4.00
C LYS A 311 6.86 19.17 -3.35
N ASP A 312 6.53 18.33 -2.37
CA ASP A 312 7.50 17.64 -1.53
C ASP A 312 8.01 16.33 -2.14
N VAL A 313 7.34 15.78 -3.16
CA VAL A 313 7.70 14.51 -3.80
C VAL A 313 7.99 14.63 -5.30
N TRP A 314 7.41 15.63 -5.99
CA TRP A 314 7.64 15.82 -7.42
C TRP A 314 9.13 15.97 -7.75
N GLY A 315 9.68 15.05 -8.54
CA GLY A 315 11.07 15.06 -8.98
C GLY A 315 12.09 14.93 -7.83
N ARG A 316 11.66 14.47 -6.65
CA ARG A 316 12.47 14.37 -5.43
C ARG A 316 12.58 12.96 -4.86
N VAL A 317 11.81 12.02 -5.41
CA VAL A 317 11.87 10.61 -5.05
C VAL A 317 12.56 9.88 -6.19
N THR A 318 13.64 9.16 -5.89
CA THR A 318 14.37 8.37 -6.87
C THR A 318 14.92 7.09 -6.25
N SER A 319 15.27 6.10 -7.07
CA SER A 319 15.94 4.88 -6.63
C SER A 319 17.20 4.57 -7.46
N PHE A 320 18.22 4.00 -6.81
CA PHE A 320 19.43 3.51 -7.46
C PHE A 320 19.35 1.98 -7.55
N LYS A 321 18.56 1.49 -8.51
CA LYS A 321 18.36 0.06 -8.78
C LYS A 321 19.19 -0.40 -9.95
#